data_AF-A0A1X6NKH5-F1
#
_entry.id   AF-A0A1X6NKH5-F1
#
_cell.length_a   1.000
_cell.length_b   1.000
_cell.length_c   1.000
_cell.angle_alpha   90.00
_cell.angle_beta   90.00
_cell.angle_gamma   90.00
#
_symmetry.space_group_name_H-M   'P 1'
#
loop_
_entity.id
_entity.type
_entity.pdbx_description
1 polymer ?
#
loop_
_entity_poly.entity_id
_entity_poly.type
_entity_poly.pdbx_seq_one_letter_code
_entity_poly.pdbx_strand_id
1 'polypeptide(L)'
;MATPMAFVGTAGAAAVTSTFTRRAGLCAWRLSRRGAAAAAATGRRPLTTPVATAEAPTPVVAGQGSGGKQQKQKKQQQQKPKGGGSGGGGGGKKGGGADDAAVITPRAEDFSAWYASVISSGDLAEGSPVKGCMVIKPHGYAVWELLRDDLDASIKASGAKNAYFPLLIPQSFLSREAAHVDGFAKECAIVTHHRLRAVPGVDGAAATVEVDPDAALEEPLIIRPTSETMIWSMFAKWIQSHRDLPLAINQWANVVRWEMRTRPFLRTTEFLWQEGHTAHASPEEARARAQQMIDVYADTAERMLAIPVTVGSKSPRERFAGAEDTLTIEAVMPNGWALQAGTSHYLGTAFADAFDVTYQDETGERQPVYASSWGVSTRLMGALIMTHSDDTGLALPPAVAPVQVVLVVIATKSPEAAAVVSPFVDEVTSRLRAAGVRVEVDERAHLRPGARYYEWERKGVPLRLEVGPRDAAARTVMAARRVGAERAKFSMPVGNDFEGTVRAELDALQAGMLDAARARTAARIFDVDTYAEMEAALGSGDADRVGLFRVAWKCDEANELAIKDACKGGVRCYPRDGQAAAAGRKCLGGGEPATHIALFGRAF
;
A
#
# COMPACT_ATOMS: atom_id res chain seq x y z
N MET A 1 -55.86 -11.60 16.01
CA MET A 1 -55.61 -12.76 15.13
C MET A 1 -55.02 -12.27 13.82
N ALA A 2 -54.04 -13.01 13.31
CA ALA A 2 -53.01 -12.56 12.40
C ALA A 2 -53.46 -12.32 10.95
N THR A 3 -52.61 -11.53 10.29
CA THR A 3 -52.44 -11.15 8.88
C THR A 3 -52.07 -12.36 7.97
N PRO A 4 -51.87 -12.21 6.63
CA PRO A 4 -52.73 -12.88 5.63
C PRO A 4 -51.97 -13.55 4.44
N MET A 5 -52.77 -13.98 3.45
CA MET A 5 -52.57 -13.97 1.97
C MET A 5 -51.32 -14.53 1.28
N ALA A 6 -51.59 -15.30 0.20
CA ALA A 6 -50.71 -15.52 -0.94
C ALA A 6 -51.46 -15.30 -2.28
N PHE A 7 -50.84 -14.46 -3.13
CA PHE A 7 -50.64 -14.50 -4.59
C PHE A 7 -51.80 -14.78 -5.57
N VAL A 8 -51.96 -13.95 -6.63
CA VAL A 8 -51.27 -13.96 -7.95
C VAL A 8 -51.86 -12.83 -8.82
N GLY A 9 -51.05 -12.16 -9.66
CA GLY A 9 -51.59 -11.38 -10.78
C GLY A 9 -50.58 -10.44 -11.47
N THR A 10 -50.05 -10.87 -12.61
CA THR A 10 -49.20 -10.10 -13.55
C THR A 10 -50.04 -9.32 -14.58
N ALA A 11 -49.62 -8.10 -14.93
CA ALA A 11 -49.69 -7.51 -16.28
C ALA A 11 -49.22 -6.03 -16.27
N GLY A 12 -48.52 -5.60 -17.33
CA GLY A 12 -48.52 -4.19 -17.76
C GLY A 12 -47.15 -3.58 -18.09
N ALA A 13 -46.75 -3.68 -19.37
CA ALA A 13 -45.68 -2.87 -19.95
C ALA A 13 -46.25 -1.56 -20.52
N ALA A 14 -45.54 -0.44 -20.31
CA ALA A 14 -45.63 0.76 -21.15
C ALA A 14 -44.34 1.58 -21.02
N ALA A 15 -43.70 1.82 -22.17
CA ALA A 15 -42.52 2.64 -22.32
C ALA A 15 -42.89 4.13 -22.42
N VAL A 16 -42.11 5.01 -21.78
CA VAL A 16 -42.03 6.43 -22.11
C VAL A 16 -40.56 6.85 -22.08
N THR A 17 -40.08 7.29 -23.22
CA THR A 17 -38.78 7.93 -23.48
C THR A 17 -38.82 9.39 -23.01
N SER A 18 -37.81 9.85 -22.28
CA SER A 18 -37.47 11.27 -22.26
C SER A 18 -35.97 11.51 -22.03
N THR A 19 -35.36 12.07 -23.07
CA THR A 19 -34.07 12.75 -23.15
C THR A 19 -33.82 13.75 -22.01
N PHE A 20 -32.64 13.70 -21.38
CA PHE A 20 -32.10 14.79 -20.57
C PHE A 20 -30.75 15.26 -21.12
N THR A 21 -30.79 16.45 -21.71
CA THR A 21 -29.66 17.23 -22.22
C THR A 21 -28.78 17.77 -21.08
N ARG A 22 -27.46 17.56 -21.21
CA ARG A 22 -26.42 18.21 -20.41
C ARG A 22 -26.32 19.70 -20.79
N ARG A 23 -26.47 20.60 -19.80
CA ARG A 23 -26.09 22.02 -19.95
C ARG A 23 -24.73 22.25 -19.29
N ALA A 24 -23.76 22.62 -20.12
CA ALA A 24 -22.49 23.20 -19.72
C ALA A 24 -22.70 24.68 -19.34
N GLY A 25 -22.26 25.06 -18.15
CA GLY A 25 -22.23 26.44 -17.68
C GLY A 25 -20.79 26.96 -17.64
N LEU A 26 -20.44 27.75 -18.65
CA LEU A 26 -19.25 28.62 -18.67
C LEU A 26 -19.48 29.78 -17.68
N CYS A 27 -18.55 30.01 -16.77
CA CYS A 27 -18.52 31.23 -15.96
C CYS A 27 -17.17 31.92 -16.14
N ALA A 28 -17.19 33.03 -16.87
CA ALA A 28 -16.05 33.92 -17.10
C ALA A 28 -15.95 34.94 -15.95
N TRP A 29 -14.78 35.05 -15.33
CA TRP A 29 -14.48 36.09 -14.35
C TRP A 29 -13.76 37.25 -15.04
N ARG A 30 -14.39 38.44 -15.03
CA ARG A 30 -13.78 39.73 -15.37
C ARG A 30 -13.21 40.38 -14.11
N LEU A 31 -12.00 40.93 -14.26
CA LEU A 31 -11.38 41.85 -13.30
C LEU A 31 -12.23 43.12 -13.10
N SER A 32 -12.24 43.64 -11.88
CA SER A 32 -12.27 45.09 -11.68
C SER A 32 -11.32 45.49 -10.55
N ARG A 33 -10.45 46.46 -10.86
CA ARG A 33 -9.60 47.21 -9.93
C ARG A 33 -10.37 48.44 -9.44
N ARG A 34 -10.14 48.82 -8.18
CA ARG A 34 -10.20 50.17 -7.52
C ARG A 34 -10.62 49.94 -6.06
N GLY A 35 -10.06 50.54 -5.02
CA GLY A 35 -9.07 51.61 -4.91
C GLY A 35 -8.60 51.73 -3.46
N ALA A 36 -7.53 52.51 -3.27
CA ALA A 36 -6.88 52.80 -2.00
C ALA A 36 -7.48 54.02 -1.27
N ALA A 37 -7.37 54.02 0.06
CA ALA A 37 -7.14 55.15 0.99
C ALA A 37 -7.34 54.62 2.44
N ALA A 38 -6.32 54.56 3.31
CA ALA A 38 -5.82 55.63 4.20
C ALA A 38 -6.90 56.14 5.19
N ALA A 39 -6.69 56.39 6.48
CA ALA A 39 -5.65 56.21 7.49
C ALA A 39 -6.31 56.64 8.84
N ALA A 40 -5.88 56.14 9.99
CA ALA A 40 -5.80 56.93 11.24
C ALA A 40 -5.26 56.09 12.41
N ALA A 41 -4.26 56.67 13.08
CA ALA A 41 -3.51 56.12 14.19
C ALA A 41 -4.02 56.64 15.54
N THR A 42 -3.96 55.79 16.56
CA THR A 42 -3.71 56.09 17.98
C THR A 42 -3.22 54.77 18.60
N GLY A 43 -2.00 54.56 19.09
CA GLY A 43 -1.21 55.40 19.97
C GLY A 43 -1.31 54.82 21.40
N ARG A 44 -0.49 53.82 21.76
CA ARG A 44 -0.15 53.48 23.16
C ARG A 44 1.20 52.75 23.24
N ARG A 45 2.02 53.22 24.18
CA ARG A 45 3.45 52.92 24.44
C ARG A 45 3.70 51.45 24.85
N PRO A 46 4.90 50.90 24.55
CA PRO A 46 5.36 49.65 25.16
C PRO A 46 6.05 49.90 26.52
N LEU A 47 5.73 49.06 27.51
CA LEU A 47 6.46 48.94 28.76
C LEU A 47 7.61 47.94 28.56
N THR A 48 8.84 48.43 28.72
CA THR A 48 10.07 47.64 28.77
C THR A 48 10.33 47.21 30.21
N THR A 49 10.56 45.91 30.43
CA THR A 49 11.28 45.40 31.60
C THR A 49 12.34 44.41 31.13
N PRO A 50 13.59 44.50 31.64
CA PRO A 50 14.71 43.70 31.17
C PRO A 50 14.70 42.32 31.83
N VAL A 51 14.95 41.26 31.05
CA VAL A 51 15.25 39.93 31.59
C VAL A 51 16.77 39.76 31.60
N ALA A 52 17.27 39.46 32.80
CA ALA A 52 18.68 39.23 33.09
C ALA A 52 19.17 37.92 32.44
N THR A 53 20.36 38.00 31.86
CA THR A 53 21.18 36.88 31.40
C THR A 53 21.69 36.07 32.59
N ALA A 54 21.44 34.77 32.61
CA ALA A 54 22.11 33.82 33.50
C ALA A 54 22.81 32.74 32.66
N GLU A 55 24.10 32.58 32.95
CA GLU A 55 25.08 31.76 32.27
C GLU A 55 24.77 30.25 32.36
N ALA A 56 25.10 29.52 31.29
CA ALA A 56 25.12 28.07 31.27
C ALA A 56 26.39 27.54 31.98
N PRO A 57 26.30 26.52 32.87
CA PRO A 57 27.47 25.93 33.49
C PRO A 57 28.16 24.94 32.55
N THR A 58 29.49 25.08 32.46
CA THR A 58 30.43 24.13 31.85
C THR A 58 30.51 22.83 32.67
N PRO A 59 30.65 21.64 32.03
CA PRO A 59 30.89 20.41 32.75
C PRO A 59 32.37 20.28 33.15
N VAL A 60 32.58 20.07 34.45
CA VAL A 60 33.88 19.80 35.09
C VAL A 60 34.32 18.37 34.78
N VAL A 61 35.54 18.24 34.28
CA VAL A 61 36.28 16.97 34.20
C VAL A 61 36.95 16.72 35.55
N ALA A 62 36.65 15.58 36.18
CA ALA A 62 37.47 15.01 37.25
C ALA A 62 37.54 13.49 37.09
N GLY A 63 38.76 12.98 36.95
CA GLY A 63 39.06 11.54 36.89
C GLY A 63 39.54 10.98 38.22
N GLN A 64 39.62 9.64 38.23
CA GLN A 64 40.27 8.73 39.20
C GLN A 64 39.53 8.54 40.53
N GLY A 65 39.27 7.33 41.05
CA GLY A 65 39.58 5.97 40.64
C GLY A 65 39.22 4.97 41.77
N SER A 66 39.47 3.68 41.50
CA SER A 66 39.70 2.54 42.42
C SER A 66 38.60 1.47 42.63
N GLY A 67 39.05 0.21 42.47
CA GLY A 67 38.48 -1.03 43.03
C GLY A 67 37.33 -1.66 42.22
N GLY A 68 37.46 -2.76 41.46
CA GLY A 68 38.28 -3.95 41.64
C GLY A 68 37.39 -5.13 42.06
N LYS A 69 37.01 -6.01 41.11
CA LYS A 69 36.81 -7.46 41.32
C LYS A 69 36.71 -8.21 39.99
N GLN A 70 37.75 -9.00 39.73
CA GLN A 70 37.85 -9.98 38.66
C GLN A 70 36.97 -11.21 38.96
N GLN A 71 36.31 -11.77 37.95
CA GLN A 71 36.18 -13.23 37.86
C GLN A 71 36.15 -13.73 36.40
N LYS A 72 37.18 -14.56 36.15
CA LYS A 72 37.56 -15.36 34.99
C LYS A 72 36.44 -15.90 34.09
N GLN A 73 36.53 -15.63 32.78
CA GLN A 73 35.95 -16.47 31.73
C GLN A 73 36.96 -17.53 31.27
N LYS A 74 36.53 -18.79 31.25
CA LYS A 74 37.25 -19.95 30.69
C LYS A 74 37.11 -19.97 29.17
N LYS A 75 38.24 -20.18 28.49
CA LYS A 75 38.34 -20.58 27.08
C LYS A 75 37.64 -21.93 26.85
N GLN A 76 36.78 -22.01 25.84
CA GLN A 76 36.51 -23.24 25.11
C GLN A 76 36.64 -22.99 23.61
N GLN A 77 37.35 -23.91 22.96
CA GLN A 77 37.82 -23.89 21.59
C GLN A 77 36.66 -23.99 20.59
N GLN A 78 36.70 -23.13 19.57
CA GLN A 78 35.85 -23.22 18.37
C GLN A 78 36.34 -24.35 17.46
N GLN A 79 35.44 -25.28 17.12
CA GLN A 79 35.50 -26.05 15.88
C GLN A 79 34.60 -25.38 14.82
N LYS A 80 35.16 -25.17 13.63
CA LYS A 80 34.52 -24.57 12.44
C LYS A 80 33.35 -25.42 11.91
N PRO A 81 32.29 -24.78 11.40
CA PRO A 81 31.62 -25.21 10.18
C PRO A 81 32.05 -24.31 9.00
N LYS A 82 32.24 -24.93 7.83
CA LYS A 82 32.60 -24.28 6.57
C LYS A 82 31.44 -23.42 6.06
N GLY A 83 31.64 -22.10 6.03
CA GLY A 83 30.82 -21.16 5.26
C GLY A 83 31.48 -20.89 3.91
N GLY A 84 30.76 -21.15 2.82
CA GLY A 84 31.09 -20.67 1.48
C GLY A 84 30.57 -19.24 1.32
N GLY A 85 31.47 -18.27 1.46
CA GLY A 85 31.26 -16.91 1.01
C GLY A 85 32.17 -16.65 -0.19
N SER A 86 31.61 -16.28 -1.33
CA SER A 86 32.38 -15.65 -2.41
C SER A 86 32.00 -14.18 -2.47
N GLY A 87 32.95 -13.35 -2.06
CA GLY A 87 32.90 -11.90 -2.21
C GLY A 87 33.02 -11.48 -3.67
N GLY A 88 32.48 -10.30 -3.95
CA GLY A 88 32.62 -9.61 -5.22
C GLY A 88 34.06 -9.17 -5.46
N GLY A 89 34.56 -9.51 -6.64
CA GLY A 89 35.76 -8.94 -7.24
C GLY A 89 35.38 -8.38 -8.61
N GLY A 90 35.73 -7.11 -8.85
CA GLY A 90 35.47 -6.43 -10.11
C GLY A 90 36.23 -7.02 -11.29
N GLY A 91 35.60 -6.97 -12.45
CA GLY A 91 36.19 -7.27 -13.75
C GLY A 91 35.27 -6.75 -14.84
N GLY A 92 35.68 -5.69 -15.53
CA GLY A 92 34.89 -5.07 -16.59
C GLY A 92 34.63 -6.02 -17.75
N LYS A 93 33.42 -5.95 -18.31
CA LYS A 93 33.14 -6.38 -19.68
C LYS A 93 32.19 -5.38 -20.34
N LYS A 94 32.71 -4.76 -21.40
CA LYS A 94 31.98 -3.97 -22.39
C LYS A 94 30.97 -4.84 -23.13
N GLY A 95 29.90 -4.19 -23.58
CA GLY A 95 29.23 -4.52 -24.84
C GLY A 95 27.91 -5.23 -24.67
N GLY A 96 26.82 -4.48 -24.85
CA GLY A 96 25.46 -4.99 -24.91
C GLY A 96 25.23 -5.92 -26.09
N GLY A 97 24.46 -6.97 -25.82
CA GLY A 97 23.73 -7.77 -26.79
C GLY A 97 22.38 -8.08 -26.14
N ALA A 98 21.30 -7.62 -26.78
CA ALA A 98 19.93 -7.94 -26.40
C ALA A 98 19.66 -9.40 -26.79
N ASP A 99 19.84 -10.36 -25.88
CA ASP A 99 19.30 -11.73 -26.04
C ASP A 99 19.33 -12.63 -24.78
N ASP A 100 19.55 -12.10 -23.57
CA ASP A 100 19.31 -12.87 -22.33
C ASP A 100 18.04 -12.39 -21.65
N ALA A 101 16.90 -12.97 -22.03
CA ALA A 101 15.64 -12.74 -21.33
C ALA A 101 15.69 -13.37 -19.93
N ALA A 102 16.29 -12.66 -18.96
CA ALA A 102 16.06 -12.75 -17.51
C ALA A 102 15.30 -14.00 -17.04
N VAL A 103 15.87 -15.22 -17.00
CA VAL A 103 15.10 -16.42 -16.63
C VAL A 103 14.50 -16.20 -15.24
N ILE A 104 13.18 -16.39 -15.12
CA ILE A 104 12.49 -16.24 -13.84
C ILE A 104 12.78 -17.48 -13.01
N THR A 105 13.38 -17.30 -11.84
CA THR A 105 13.60 -18.40 -10.88
C THR A 105 12.24 -18.97 -10.45
N PRO A 106 12.02 -20.29 -10.52
CA PRO A 106 10.77 -20.89 -10.05
C PRO A 106 10.54 -20.64 -8.56
N ARG A 107 9.28 -20.39 -8.16
CA ARG A 107 8.89 -20.15 -6.75
C ARG A 107 9.31 -21.26 -5.80
N ALA A 108 9.26 -22.51 -6.27
CA ALA A 108 9.62 -23.69 -5.48
C ALA A 108 11.13 -23.78 -5.18
N GLU A 109 11.98 -23.09 -5.96
CA GLU A 109 13.42 -23.05 -5.76
C GLU A 109 13.81 -21.91 -4.82
N ASP A 110 13.42 -20.67 -5.14
CA ASP A 110 13.65 -19.51 -4.29
C ASP A 110 12.57 -18.44 -4.53
N PHE A 111 11.64 -18.33 -3.58
CA PHE A 111 10.56 -17.35 -3.63
C PHE A 111 11.05 -15.89 -3.63
N SER A 112 12.16 -15.60 -2.96
CA SER A 112 12.70 -14.23 -2.90
C SER A 112 13.34 -13.85 -4.23
N ALA A 113 14.10 -14.77 -4.84
CA ALA A 113 14.66 -14.57 -6.18
C ALA A 113 13.56 -14.52 -7.24
N TRP A 114 12.53 -15.37 -7.15
CA TRP A 114 11.35 -15.31 -8.01
C TRP A 114 10.68 -13.94 -7.95
N TYR A 115 10.40 -13.42 -6.75
CA TYR A 115 9.73 -12.13 -6.57
C TYR A 115 10.53 -10.98 -7.21
N ALA A 116 11.85 -10.94 -6.99
CA ALA A 116 12.73 -9.96 -7.63
C ALA A 116 12.76 -10.12 -9.16
N SER A 117 12.73 -11.36 -9.67
CA SER A 117 12.73 -11.66 -11.10
C SER A 117 11.43 -11.22 -11.77
N VAL A 118 10.28 -11.42 -11.13
CA VAL A 118 8.97 -10.94 -11.62
C VAL A 118 8.93 -9.41 -11.68
N ILE A 119 9.44 -8.70 -10.66
CA ILE A 119 9.50 -7.23 -10.66
C ILE A 119 10.35 -6.70 -11.81
N SER A 120 11.54 -7.28 -12.01
CA SER A 120 12.46 -6.87 -13.06
C SER A 120 11.93 -7.22 -14.45
N SER A 121 11.48 -8.47 -14.66
CA SER A 121 10.96 -8.93 -15.94
C SER A 121 9.62 -8.30 -16.35
N GLY A 122 8.81 -7.92 -15.36
CA GLY A 122 7.57 -7.17 -15.55
C GLY A 122 7.78 -5.67 -15.69
N ASP A 123 9.02 -5.17 -15.68
CA ASP A 123 9.37 -3.76 -15.83
C ASP A 123 8.72 -2.83 -14.76
N LEU A 124 8.55 -3.33 -13.54
CA LEU A 124 7.83 -2.62 -12.48
C LEU A 124 8.71 -1.63 -11.71
N ALA A 125 9.87 -2.10 -11.23
CA ALA A 125 10.80 -1.29 -10.45
C ALA A 125 12.22 -1.85 -10.51
N GLU A 126 13.20 -1.02 -10.17
CA GLU A 126 14.61 -1.41 -10.02
C GLU A 126 15.23 -0.79 -8.76
N GLY A 127 16.39 -1.31 -8.36
CA GLY A 127 17.09 -0.82 -7.18
C GLY A 127 17.60 0.61 -7.37
N SER A 128 17.41 1.47 -6.36
CA SER A 128 18.03 2.79 -6.31
C SER A 128 19.49 2.70 -5.83
N PRO A 129 20.38 3.65 -6.20
CA PRO A 129 21.68 3.82 -5.54
C PRO A 129 21.57 4.07 -4.02
N VAL A 130 20.41 4.55 -3.55
CA VAL A 130 20.13 4.69 -2.11
C VAL A 130 19.63 3.35 -1.57
N LYS A 131 20.36 2.79 -0.61
CA LYS A 131 20.01 1.50 0.01
C LYS A 131 18.58 1.52 0.55
N GLY A 132 17.80 0.54 0.09
CA GLY A 132 16.43 0.34 0.55
C GLY A 132 15.38 1.15 -0.18
N CYS A 133 15.77 2.06 -1.08
CA CYS A 133 14.87 2.73 -2.01
C CYS A 133 14.77 1.97 -3.34
N MET A 134 13.71 2.23 -4.10
CA MET A 134 13.49 1.69 -5.43
C MET A 134 13.11 2.81 -6.40
N VAL A 135 13.51 2.66 -7.67
CA VAL A 135 12.97 3.45 -8.76
C VAL A 135 11.77 2.70 -9.31
N ILE A 136 10.56 3.24 -9.13
CA ILE A 136 9.35 2.68 -9.73
C ILE A 136 9.32 3.10 -11.20
N LYS A 137 9.36 2.14 -12.12
CA LYS A 137 9.39 2.38 -13.56
C LYS A 137 7.99 2.72 -14.08
N PRO A 138 7.84 3.27 -15.30
CA PRO A 138 6.54 3.72 -15.82
C PRO A 138 5.44 2.66 -15.75
N HIS A 139 5.74 1.40 -16.08
CA HIS A 139 4.75 0.31 -16.01
C HIS A 139 4.28 0.06 -14.57
N GLY A 140 5.21 -0.02 -13.61
CA GLY A 140 4.87 -0.16 -12.20
C GLY A 140 4.15 1.05 -11.61
N TYR A 141 4.56 2.25 -11.99
CA TYR A 141 3.92 3.48 -11.52
C TYR A 141 2.50 3.59 -12.07
N ALA A 142 2.25 3.22 -13.32
CA ALA A 142 0.90 3.20 -13.89
C ALA A 142 -0.06 2.24 -13.16
N VAL A 143 0.42 1.09 -12.67
CA VAL A 143 -0.37 0.20 -11.79
C VAL A 143 -0.74 0.92 -10.49
N TRP A 144 0.22 1.63 -9.88
CA TRP A 144 -0.02 2.43 -8.67
C TRP A 144 -1.01 3.57 -8.93
N GLU A 145 -0.92 4.27 -10.06
CA GLU A 145 -1.82 5.36 -10.42
C GLU A 145 -3.27 4.88 -10.59
N LEU A 146 -3.48 3.74 -11.27
CA LEU A 146 -4.82 3.15 -11.41
C LEU A 146 -5.45 2.80 -10.05
N LEU A 147 -4.65 2.22 -9.14
CA LEU A 147 -5.08 1.93 -7.78
C LEU A 147 -5.34 3.21 -6.97
N ARG A 148 -4.42 4.18 -7.05
CA ARG A 148 -4.51 5.48 -6.37
C ARG A 148 -5.78 6.19 -6.77
N ASP A 149 -6.06 6.31 -8.06
CA ASP A 149 -7.15 7.13 -8.59
C ASP A 149 -8.52 6.56 -8.19
N ASP A 150 -8.67 5.24 -8.22
CA ASP A 150 -9.89 4.56 -7.75
C ASP A 150 -10.10 4.74 -6.24
N LEU A 151 -9.04 4.51 -5.45
CA LEU A 151 -9.10 4.68 -4.01
C LEU A 151 -9.36 6.14 -3.62
N ASP A 152 -8.72 7.10 -4.29
CA ASP A 152 -8.91 8.52 -4.07
C ASP A 152 -10.35 8.97 -4.41
N ALA A 153 -10.95 8.41 -5.46
CA ALA A 153 -12.37 8.62 -5.76
C ALA A 153 -13.27 8.10 -4.63
N SER A 154 -12.97 6.92 -4.09
CA SER A 154 -13.71 6.32 -2.97
C SER A 154 -13.56 7.11 -1.67
N ILE A 155 -12.35 7.61 -1.38
CA ILE A 155 -12.07 8.49 -0.24
C ILE A 155 -12.83 9.81 -0.37
N LYS A 156 -12.87 10.42 -1.56
CA LYS A 156 -13.66 11.65 -1.77
C LYS A 156 -15.16 11.40 -1.65
N ALA A 157 -15.64 10.25 -2.11
CA ALA A 157 -17.03 9.86 -1.96
C ALA A 157 -17.44 9.66 -0.48
N SER A 158 -16.50 9.34 0.40
CA SER A 158 -16.74 9.27 1.86
C SER A 158 -16.81 10.65 2.55
N GLY A 159 -16.55 11.73 1.81
CA GLY A 159 -16.56 13.11 2.29
C GLY A 159 -15.19 13.65 2.72
N ALA A 160 -14.12 12.83 2.68
CA ALA A 160 -12.78 13.29 2.98
C ALA A 160 -12.22 14.18 1.87
N LYS A 161 -11.36 15.14 2.26
CA LYS A 161 -10.75 16.12 1.35
C LYS A 161 -9.24 15.96 1.31
N ASN A 162 -8.67 16.01 0.11
CA ASN A 162 -7.21 15.97 -0.03
C ASN A 162 -6.59 17.28 0.44
N ALA A 163 -5.52 17.17 1.23
CA ALA A 163 -4.60 18.23 1.60
C ALA A 163 -3.16 17.74 1.40
N TYR A 164 -2.20 18.63 1.61
CA TYR A 164 -0.79 18.28 1.58
C TYR A 164 -0.07 18.97 2.73
N PHE A 165 0.59 18.17 3.57
CA PHE A 165 1.45 18.66 4.64
C PHE A 165 2.93 18.56 4.22
N PRO A 166 3.81 19.47 4.68
CA PRO A 166 5.22 19.44 4.34
C PRO A 166 5.92 18.12 4.73
N LEU A 167 6.96 17.76 3.97
CA LEU A 167 7.79 16.56 4.22
C LEU A 167 8.59 16.65 5.53
N LEU A 168 9.02 17.86 5.89
CA LEU A 168 9.92 18.11 7.01
C LEU A 168 9.10 18.47 8.25
N ILE A 169 9.39 17.78 9.36
CA ILE A 169 8.73 17.95 10.65
C ILE A 169 9.78 18.43 11.67
N PRO A 170 9.53 19.53 12.42
CA PRO A 170 10.43 19.93 13.50
C PRO A 170 10.63 18.81 14.53
N GLN A 171 11.87 18.60 14.99
CA GLN A 171 12.16 17.55 15.98
C GLN A 171 11.32 17.70 17.27
N SER A 172 11.07 18.93 17.69
CA SER A 172 10.24 19.29 18.85
C SER A 172 8.81 18.74 18.77
N PHE A 173 8.26 18.55 17.56
CA PHE A 173 6.92 17.99 17.38
C PHE A 173 6.87 16.50 17.74
N LEU A 174 7.92 15.74 17.38
CA LEU A 174 8.03 14.32 17.74
C LEU A 174 8.29 14.14 19.24
N SER A 175 8.99 15.07 19.89
CA SER A 175 9.21 15.02 21.34
C SER A 175 7.90 15.13 22.13
N ARG A 176 6.90 15.87 21.64
CA ARG A 176 5.57 15.95 22.25
C ARG A 176 4.80 14.63 22.15
N GLU A 177 4.94 13.93 21.02
CA GLU A 177 4.33 12.61 20.79
C GLU A 177 5.00 11.54 21.64
N ALA A 178 6.34 11.52 21.71
CA ALA A 178 7.09 10.52 22.47
C ALA A 178 6.79 10.55 23.98
N ALA A 179 6.30 11.67 24.52
CA ALA A 179 5.83 11.75 25.90
C ALA A 179 4.51 10.98 26.15
N HIS A 180 3.80 10.60 25.09
CA HIS A 180 2.46 9.99 25.16
C HIS A 180 2.37 8.63 24.41
N VAL A 181 3.30 8.35 23.48
CA VAL A 181 3.27 7.15 22.63
C VAL A 181 4.67 6.52 22.52
N ASP A 182 4.87 5.38 23.20
CA ASP A 182 6.10 4.59 23.13
C ASP A 182 6.25 3.92 21.75
N GLY A 183 7.27 4.30 20.97
CA GLY A 183 7.75 3.48 19.85
C GLY A 183 8.16 4.16 18.54
N PHE A 184 7.79 5.43 18.31
CA PHE A 184 8.00 6.06 16.99
C PHE A 184 9.46 6.44 16.66
N ALA A 185 10.30 6.63 17.67
CA ALA A 185 11.58 7.33 17.54
C ALA A 185 12.72 6.54 16.85
N LYS A 186 12.55 5.26 16.49
CA LYS A 186 13.72 4.38 16.21
C LYS A 186 14.23 4.37 14.77
N GLU A 187 13.51 4.93 13.79
CA GLU A 187 13.86 4.75 12.35
C GLU A 187 13.63 6.02 11.49
N CYS A 188 13.87 7.22 12.03
CA CYS A 188 13.66 8.48 11.30
C CYS A 188 14.93 8.98 10.59
N ALA A 189 14.79 9.49 9.36
CA ALA A 189 15.84 10.26 8.69
C ALA A 189 15.81 11.73 9.14
N ILE A 190 16.99 12.33 9.34
CA ILE A 190 17.15 13.65 9.97
C ILE A 190 17.96 14.57 9.04
N VAL A 191 17.43 15.76 8.79
CA VAL A 191 18.11 16.86 8.10
C VAL A 191 18.71 17.79 9.15
N THR A 192 20.03 17.95 9.12
CA THR A 192 20.78 18.75 10.10
C THR A 192 21.43 20.00 9.51
N HIS A 193 21.57 20.07 8.19
CA HIS A 193 22.25 21.16 7.48
C HIS A 193 21.47 21.57 6.22
N HIS A 194 21.54 22.84 5.83
CA HIS A 194 20.80 23.39 4.69
C HIS A 194 21.66 23.72 3.46
N ARG A 195 22.98 23.50 3.51
CA ARG A 195 23.91 23.84 2.42
C ARG A 195 25.04 22.82 2.27
N LEU A 196 25.42 22.56 1.02
CA LEU A 196 26.68 21.91 0.65
C LEU A 196 27.68 22.97 0.17
N ARG A 197 28.97 22.76 0.42
CA ARG A 197 30.06 23.59 -0.12
C ARG A 197 30.93 22.80 -1.09
N ALA A 198 31.46 23.48 -2.10
CA ALA A 198 32.39 22.88 -3.06
C ALA A 198 33.77 22.70 -2.41
N VAL A 199 34.36 21.52 -2.62
CA VAL A 199 35.74 21.21 -2.24
C VAL A 199 36.57 21.17 -3.53
N PRO A 200 37.53 22.10 -3.72
CA PRO A 200 38.40 22.07 -4.89
C PRO A 200 39.15 20.73 -4.97
N GLY A 201 39.22 20.15 -6.17
CA GLY A 201 40.04 18.96 -6.39
C GLY A 201 41.53 19.30 -6.32
N VAL A 202 42.32 18.40 -5.74
CA VAL A 202 43.80 18.50 -5.69
C VAL A 202 44.38 17.56 -6.76
N ASP A 203 45.50 17.94 -7.37
CA ASP A 203 46.26 17.12 -8.34
C ASP A 203 45.45 16.62 -9.55
N GLY A 204 44.60 17.49 -10.11
CA GLY A 204 43.81 17.18 -11.30
C GLY A 204 42.54 16.35 -11.03
N ALA A 205 42.22 16.08 -9.76
CA ALA A 205 40.93 15.51 -9.39
C ALA A 205 39.78 16.50 -9.66
N ALA A 206 38.58 15.97 -9.94
CA ALA A 206 37.39 16.79 -10.06
C ALA A 206 37.00 17.38 -8.69
N ALA A 207 36.41 18.59 -8.70
CA ALA A 207 35.84 19.18 -7.50
C ALA A 207 34.71 18.28 -6.96
N THR A 208 34.62 18.18 -5.63
CA THR A 208 33.57 17.45 -4.93
C THR A 208 32.71 18.40 -4.10
N VAL A 209 31.69 17.86 -3.43
CA VAL A 209 30.85 18.63 -2.49
C VAL A 209 30.86 17.95 -1.13
N GLU A 210 30.83 18.75 -0.07
CA GLU A 210 30.69 18.27 1.30
C GLU A 210 29.63 19.09 2.05
N VAL A 211 29.16 18.57 3.19
CA VAL A 211 28.27 19.32 4.08
C VAL A 211 29.01 20.52 4.64
N ASP A 212 28.40 21.69 4.53
CA ASP A 212 28.99 22.90 5.10
C ASP A 212 28.73 22.95 6.62
N PRO A 213 29.75 22.85 7.48
CA PRO A 213 29.57 22.84 8.93
C PRO A 213 28.91 24.11 9.47
N ASP A 214 29.06 25.24 8.78
CA ASP A 214 28.49 26.54 9.19
C ASP A 214 27.02 26.69 8.79
N ALA A 215 26.45 25.70 8.08
CA ALA A 215 25.07 25.68 7.61
C ALA A 215 24.18 24.73 8.43
N ALA A 216 24.55 24.47 9.68
CA ALA A 216 23.74 23.72 10.62
C ALA A 216 22.40 24.44 10.89
N LEU A 217 21.32 23.67 10.95
CA LEU A 217 19.99 24.19 11.31
C LEU A 217 19.91 24.51 12.80
N GLU A 218 19.14 25.54 13.15
CA GLU A 218 18.84 25.87 14.56
C GLU A 218 18.14 24.70 15.28
N GLU A 219 17.25 24.00 14.56
CA GLU A 219 16.58 22.78 14.99
C GLU A 219 16.69 21.72 13.88
N PRO A 220 17.08 20.47 14.20
CA PRO A 220 17.02 19.37 13.25
C PRO A 220 15.60 19.13 12.74
N LEU A 221 15.47 18.84 11.45
CA LEU A 221 14.18 18.52 10.83
C LEU A 221 14.11 17.04 10.50
N ILE A 222 12.98 16.41 10.82
CA ILE A 222 12.71 15.00 10.58
C ILE A 222 12.01 14.86 9.23
N ILE A 223 12.50 13.96 8.38
CA ILE A 223 11.75 13.53 7.20
C ILE A 223 10.61 12.64 7.68
N ARG A 224 9.37 12.96 7.30
CA ARG A 224 8.18 12.29 7.85
C ARG A 224 8.28 10.74 7.82
N PRO A 225 8.25 10.06 8.98
CA PRO A 225 7.95 8.63 9.06
C PRO A 225 6.44 8.36 9.02
N THR A 226 5.69 9.41 9.35
CA THR A 226 4.24 9.56 9.49
C THR A 226 3.93 11.05 9.63
N SER A 227 2.70 11.50 9.38
CA SER A 227 2.39 12.95 9.43
C SER A 227 1.55 13.38 10.64
N GLU A 228 1.25 12.49 11.58
CA GLU A 228 0.41 12.70 12.77
C GLU A 228 0.77 14.02 13.47
N THR A 229 2.03 14.19 13.87
CA THR A 229 2.45 15.37 14.64
C THR A 229 2.27 16.68 13.89
N MET A 230 2.51 16.69 12.58
CA MET A 230 2.30 17.84 11.71
C MET A 230 0.81 18.13 11.52
N ILE A 231 0.01 17.10 11.28
CA ILE A 231 -1.43 17.20 11.01
C ILE A 231 -2.16 17.66 12.26
N TRP A 232 -1.94 17.02 13.41
CA TRP A 232 -2.60 17.36 14.68
C TRP A 232 -2.23 18.76 15.17
N SER A 233 -0.98 19.20 14.94
CA SER A 233 -0.58 20.59 15.20
C SER A 233 -1.32 21.62 14.34
N MET A 234 -1.74 21.24 13.14
CA MET A 234 -2.55 22.08 12.26
C MET A 234 -4.05 21.97 12.59
N PHE A 235 -4.54 20.80 12.97
CA PHE A 235 -5.92 20.61 13.42
C PHE A 235 -6.25 21.48 14.64
N ALA A 236 -5.30 21.64 15.58
CA ALA A 236 -5.43 22.59 16.70
C ALA A 236 -5.76 24.03 16.26
N LYS A 237 -5.32 24.44 15.06
CA LYS A 237 -5.58 25.78 14.50
C LYS A 237 -6.87 25.83 13.67
N TRP A 238 -7.27 24.71 13.08
CA TRP A 238 -8.40 24.64 12.17
C TRP A 238 -9.72 24.37 12.89
N ILE A 239 -9.67 23.68 14.04
CA ILE A 239 -10.84 23.31 14.83
C ILE A 239 -10.93 24.27 16.00
N GLN A 240 -12.05 25.00 16.10
CA GLN A 240 -12.34 25.91 17.20
C GLN A 240 -13.75 25.68 17.76
N SER A 241 -14.70 25.27 16.91
CA SER A 241 -16.11 25.06 17.25
C SER A 241 -16.59 23.69 16.75
N HIS A 242 -17.67 23.17 17.34
CA HIS A 242 -18.37 21.97 16.86
C HIS A 242 -18.76 22.08 15.37
N ARG A 243 -18.90 23.29 14.83
CA ARG A 243 -19.21 23.55 13.41
C ARG A 243 -18.07 23.23 12.45
N ASP A 244 -16.85 23.12 12.96
CA ASP A 244 -15.68 22.73 12.18
C ASP A 244 -15.58 21.19 12.05
N LEU A 245 -16.43 20.46 12.77
CA LEU A 245 -16.47 19.00 12.80
C LEU A 245 -17.66 18.45 11.99
N PRO A 246 -17.54 17.24 11.41
CA PRO A 246 -16.33 16.42 11.35
C PRO A 246 -15.32 16.98 10.34
N LEU A 247 -14.05 17.01 10.73
CA LEU A 247 -12.96 17.33 9.82
C LEU A 247 -12.36 16.03 9.29
N ALA A 248 -12.31 15.87 7.96
CA ALA A 248 -11.78 14.67 7.31
C ALA A 248 -10.78 15.02 6.21
N ILE A 249 -9.51 14.75 6.48
CA ILE A 249 -8.39 15.09 5.60
C ILE A 249 -7.67 13.83 5.14
N ASN A 250 -7.28 13.82 3.87
CA ASN A 250 -6.47 12.80 3.24
C ASN A 250 -5.21 13.43 2.64
N GLN A 251 -4.09 12.69 2.59
CA GLN A 251 -2.97 13.05 1.72
C GLN A 251 -2.35 11.84 1.05
N TRP A 252 -1.85 12.07 -0.17
CA TRP A 252 -0.97 11.16 -0.89
C TRP A 252 0.45 11.72 -0.83
N ALA A 253 1.38 10.96 -0.28
CA ALA A 253 2.75 11.40 -0.06
C ALA A 253 3.73 10.23 -0.09
N ASN A 254 5.03 10.53 -0.06
CA ASN A 254 6.06 9.57 0.29
C ASN A 254 6.41 9.67 1.78
N VAL A 255 6.81 8.54 2.35
CA VAL A 255 7.33 8.40 3.72
C VAL A 255 8.73 7.82 3.69
N VAL A 256 9.54 8.21 4.67
CA VAL A 256 10.85 7.60 4.93
C VAL A 256 10.88 6.93 6.30
N ARG A 257 11.14 5.63 6.32
CA ARG A 257 11.42 4.82 7.52
C ARG A 257 12.71 4.07 7.28
N TRP A 258 13.72 4.25 8.13
CA TRP A 258 15.08 3.78 7.87
C TRP A 258 15.23 2.26 8.04
N GLU A 259 14.74 1.52 7.06
CA GLU A 259 14.60 0.09 7.09
C GLU A 259 15.92 -0.65 6.84
N MET A 260 16.25 -1.62 7.70
CA MET A 260 17.47 -2.42 7.59
C MET A 260 17.34 -3.58 6.60
N ARG A 261 16.13 -4.15 6.46
CA ARG A 261 15.84 -5.28 5.57
C ARG A 261 14.71 -4.94 4.61
N THR A 262 15.09 -4.57 3.39
CA THR A 262 14.12 -4.14 2.39
C THR A 262 13.75 -5.23 1.40
N ARG A 263 12.51 -5.13 0.92
CA ARG A 263 11.93 -5.91 -0.18
C ARG A 263 11.08 -4.94 -1.01
N PRO A 264 11.35 -4.76 -2.31
CA PRO A 264 10.62 -3.82 -3.16
C PRO A 264 9.10 -3.95 -3.01
N PHE A 265 8.41 -2.81 -2.97
CA PHE A 265 6.98 -2.65 -2.67
C PHE A 265 6.52 -3.08 -1.26
N LEU A 266 7.03 -4.18 -0.70
CA LEU A 266 6.58 -4.70 0.60
C LEU A 266 7.12 -3.95 1.82
N ARG A 267 8.40 -3.59 1.77
CA ARG A 267 9.11 -2.94 2.87
C ARG A 267 10.34 -2.22 2.31
N THR A 268 10.26 -0.91 2.16
CA THR A 268 11.35 -0.08 1.60
C THR A 268 11.63 1.08 2.52
N THR A 269 12.81 1.69 2.37
CA THR A 269 13.20 2.87 3.15
C THR A 269 12.31 4.06 2.80
N GLU A 270 12.05 4.24 1.51
CA GLU A 270 11.08 5.19 0.99
C GLU A 270 9.94 4.44 0.30
N PHE A 271 8.70 4.82 0.57
CA PHE A 271 7.53 4.27 -0.12
C PHE A 271 6.44 5.32 -0.32
N LEU A 272 5.61 5.11 -1.34
CA LEU A 272 4.43 5.93 -1.57
C LEU A 272 3.27 5.42 -0.72
N TRP A 273 2.52 6.35 -0.17
CA TRP A 273 1.42 6.01 0.71
C TRP A 273 0.26 6.99 0.63
N GLN A 274 -0.85 6.54 1.18
CA GLN A 274 -2.01 7.35 1.49
C GLN A 274 -2.22 7.30 3.00
N GLU A 275 -2.45 8.45 3.60
CA GLU A 275 -2.84 8.56 5.00
C GLU A 275 -4.02 9.53 5.15
N GLY A 276 -5.01 9.15 5.93
CA GLY A 276 -6.17 9.98 6.26
C GLY A 276 -6.28 10.16 7.76
N HIS A 277 -6.72 11.35 8.16
CA HIS A 277 -6.83 11.78 9.54
C HIS A 277 -8.12 12.56 9.73
N THR A 278 -8.82 12.28 10.82
CA THR A 278 -10.09 12.92 11.15
C THR A 278 -10.24 13.30 12.60
N ALA A 279 -11.03 14.34 12.82
CA ALA A 279 -11.50 14.76 14.13
C ALA A 279 -13.04 14.82 14.12
N HIS A 280 -13.65 14.33 15.20
CA HIS A 280 -15.10 14.20 15.37
C HIS A 280 -15.52 14.71 16.75
N ALA A 281 -16.81 15.05 16.89
CA ALA A 281 -17.37 15.54 18.14
C ALA A 281 -17.65 14.39 19.13
N SER A 282 -17.88 13.18 18.61
CA SER A 282 -18.26 12.01 19.40
C SER A 282 -17.39 10.77 19.08
N PRO A 283 -17.24 9.84 20.05
CA PRO A 283 -16.51 8.59 19.82
C PRO A 283 -17.23 7.68 18.82
N GLU A 284 -18.55 7.72 18.75
CA GLU A 284 -19.36 6.93 17.80
C GLU A 284 -19.04 7.31 16.36
N GLU A 285 -18.95 8.61 16.05
CA GLU A 285 -18.58 9.11 14.72
C GLU A 285 -17.15 8.70 14.33
N ALA A 286 -16.21 8.79 15.26
CA ALA A 286 -14.82 8.39 15.02
C ALA A 286 -14.67 6.88 14.77
N ARG A 287 -15.38 6.04 15.54
CA ARG A 287 -15.43 4.59 15.31
C ARG A 287 -16.12 4.25 13.99
N ALA A 288 -17.24 4.89 13.68
CA ALA A 288 -17.95 4.72 12.41
C ALA A 288 -17.07 5.11 11.22
N ARG A 289 -16.25 6.16 11.37
CA ARG A 289 -15.29 6.56 10.34
C ARG A 289 -14.18 5.53 10.15
N ALA A 290 -13.59 5.01 11.23
CA ALA A 290 -12.59 3.96 11.14
C ALA A 290 -13.15 2.70 10.44
N GLN A 291 -14.38 2.34 10.80
CA GLN A 291 -15.13 1.24 10.20
C GLN A 291 -15.38 1.46 8.70
N GLN A 292 -15.87 2.64 8.32
CA GLN A 292 -16.08 2.99 6.91
C GLN A 292 -14.79 2.87 6.10
N MET A 293 -13.67 3.36 6.63
CA MET A 293 -12.42 3.40 5.87
C MET A 293 -11.76 2.04 5.72
N ILE A 294 -11.89 1.15 6.71
CA ILE A 294 -11.41 -0.23 6.53
C ILE A 294 -12.24 -0.99 5.48
N ASP A 295 -13.53 -0.70 5.38
CA ASP A 295 -14.42 -1.30 4.38
C ASP A 295 -14.11 -0.78 2.97
N VAL A 296 -13.78 0.51 2.83
CA VAL A 296 -13.27 1.07 1.57
C VAL A 296 -11.99 0.34 1.13
N TYR A 297 -11.06 0.09 2.05
CA TYR A 297 -9.84 -0.67 1.71
C TYR A 297 -10.11 -2.13 1.35
N ALA A 298 -11.05 -2.78 2.05
CA ALA A 298 -11.45 -4.15 1.73
C ALA A 298 -12.05 -4.23 0.33
N ASP A 299 -12.99 -3.33 -0.02
CA ASP A 299 -13.56 -3.23 -1.36
C ASP A 299 -12.47 -2.98 -2.41
N THR A 300 -11.59 -2.00 -2.20
CA THR A 300 -10.50 -1.72 -3.15
C THR A 300 -9.59 -2.93 -3.35
N ALA A 301 -9.23 -3.66 -2.28
CA ALA A 301 -8.38 -4.84 -2.39
C ALA A 301 -9.05 -5.97 -3.22
N GLU A 302 -10.34 -6.23 -3.01
CA GLU A 302 -11.05 -7.27 -3.77
C GLU A 302 -11.39 -6.81 -5.19
N ARG A 303 -11.99 -5.63 -5.35
CA ARG A 303 -12.51 -5.12 -6.61
C ARG A 303 -11.40 -4.73 -7.58
N MET A 304 -10.38 -4.00 -7.12
CA MET A 304 -9.29 -3.53 -7.98
C MET A 304 -8.16 -4.56 -8.08
N LEU A 305 -7.75 -5.14 -6.96
CA LEU A 305 -6.57 -6.00 -6.92
C LEU A 305 -6.90 -7.49 -7.02
N ALA A 306 -8.18 -7.89 -6.98
CA ALA A 306 -8.59 -9.29 -6.92
C ALA A 306 -7.92 -10.06 -5.76
N ILE A 307 -7.66 -9.38 -4.63
CA ILE A 307 -7.03 -9.95 -3.43
C ILE A 307 -8.10 -10.11 -2.34
N PRO A 308 -8.45 -11.35 -1.94
CA PRO A 308 -9.34 -11.56 -0.81
C PRO A 308 -8.64 -11.16 0.49
N VAL A 309 -9.38 -10.49 1.37
CA VAL A 309 -8.86 -10.02 2.65
C VAL A 309 -9.80 -10.39 3.78
N THR A 310 -9.23 -10.68 4.95
CA THR A 310 -10.00 -10.81 6.19
C THR A 310 -9.96 -9.48 6.93
N VAL A 311 -11.13 -8.87 7.15
CA VAL A 311 -11.22 -7.68 7.99
C VAL A 311 -11.33 -8.08 9.46
N GLY A 312 -10.61 -7.40 10.34
CA GLY A 312 -10.66 -7.68 11.77
C GLY A 312 -9.97 -6.63 12.64
N SER A 313 -10.06 -6.77 13.95
CA SER A 313 -9.36 -5.92 14.93
C SER A 313 -8.01 -6.52 15.32
N LYS A 314 -7.00 -5.69 15.57
CA LYS A 314 -5.71 -6.12 16.13
C LYS A 314 -5.86 -6.49 17.61
N SER A 315 -4.96 -7.33 18.11
CA SER A 315 -4.80 -7.53 19.55
C SER A 315 -4.32 -6.24 20.21
N PRO A 316 -4.57 -6.04 21.51
CA PRO A 316 -4.04 -4.89 22.25
C PRO A 316 -2.52 -4.71 22.12
N ARG A 317 -1.77 -5.79 21.91
CA ARG A 317 -0.31 -5.78 21.69
C ARG A 317 0.10 -5.35 20.28
N GLU A 318 -0.70 -5.65 19.26
CA GLU A 318 -0.37 -5.40 17.85
C GLU A 318 -1.14 -4.19 17.27
N ARG A 319 -1.96 -3.50 18.07
CA ARG A 319 -2.61 -2.24 17.66
C ARG A 319 -1.58 -1.11 17.53
N PHE A 320 -1.96 -0.08 16.78
CA PHE A 320 -1.12 1.11 16.66
C PHE A 320 -0.92 1.78 18.02
N ALA A 321 0.31 2.20 18.29
CA ALA A 321 0.64 2.87 19.54
C ALA A 321 -0.15 4.18 19.64
N GLY A 322 -0.90 4.37 20.72
CA GLY A 322 -1.82 5.51 20.87
C GLY A 322 -3.23 5.28 20.30
N ALA A 323 -3.53 4.13 19.69
CA ALA A 323 -4.89 3.78 19.28
C ALA A 323 -5.65 3.02 20.38
N GLU A 324 -6.96 3.31 20.51
CA GLU A 324 -7.87 2.48 21.31
C GLU A 324 -8.20 1.17 20.57
N ASP A 325 -8.47 1.26 19.26
CA ASP A 325 -8.69 0.10 18.39
C ASP A 325 -7.97 0.28 17.05
N THR A 326 -7.57 -0.84 16.45
CA THR A 326 -6.95 -0.87 15.12
C THR A 326 -7.59 -1.96 14.30
N LEU A 327 -8.35 -1.55 13.30
CA LEU A 327 -8.90 -2.40 12.26
C LEU A 327 -7.84 -2.64 11.18
N THR A 328 -7.84 -3.84 10.62
CA THR A 328 -6.88 -4.28 9.61
C THR A 328 -7.57 -5.11 8.54
N ILE A 329 -7.01 -5.09 7.33
CA ILE A 329 -7.28 -6.08 6.29
C ILE A 329 -6.08 -7.01 6.15
N GLU A 330 -6.25 -8.28 6.49
CA GLU A 330 -5.21 -9.31 6.42
C GLU A 330 -5.37 -10.13 5.14
N ALA A 331 -4.38 -10.08 4.26
CA ALA A 331 -4.29 -10.94 3.09
C ALA A 331 -3.41 -12.17 3.38
N VAL A 332 -3.76 -13.33 2.81
CA VAL A 332 -2.95 -14.56 2.93
C VAL A 332 -2.13 -14.74 1.65
N MET A 333 -0.81 -14.65 1.77
CA MET A 333 0.10 -14.81 0.64
C MET A 333 0.30 -16.30 0.29
N PRO A 334 0.79 -16.65 -0.92
CA PRO A 334 0.93 -18.05 -1.33
C PRO A 334 1.81 -18.92 -0.43
N ASN A 335 2.76 -18.31 0.29
CA ASN A 335 3.59 -18.98 1.30
C ASN A 335 2.87 -19.17 2.64
N GLY A 336 1.56 -18.90 2.72
CA GLY A 336 0.70 -19.01 3.90
C GLY A 336 0.90 -17.93 4.96
N TRP A 337 1.74 -16.93 4.70
CA TRP A 337 1.97 -15.84 5.67
C TRP A 337 0.93 -14.73 5.48
N ALA A 338 0.55 -14.12 6.59
CA ALA A 338 -0.30 -12.93 6.59
C ALA A 338 0.48 -11.71 6.10
N LEU A 339 -0.21 -10.86 5.35
CA LEU A 339 0.25 -9.53 4.97
C LEU A 339 -0.85 -8.53 5.34
N GLN A 340 -0.54 -7.62 6.25
CA GLN A 340 -1.40 -6.47 6.54
C GLN A 340 -1.43 -5.57 5.31
N ALA A 341 -2.58 -5.53 4.63
CA ALA A 341 -2.78 -4.83 3.37
C ALA A 341 -3.31 -3.39 3.56
N GLY A 342 -3.80 -3.05 4.75
CA GLY A 342 -4.35 -1.75 5.08
C GLY A 342 -4.77 -1.68 6.54
N THR A 343 -4.92 -0.47 7.07
CA THR A 343 -5.20 -0.25 8.49
C THR A 343 -6.09 0.97 8.70
N SER A 344 -6.97 0.90 9.70
CA SER A 344 -7.76 2.04 10.17
C SER A 344 -7.88 2.01 11.68
N HIS A 345 -7.66 3.15 12.31
CA HIS A 345 -7.47 3.29 13.74
C HIS A 345 -8.55 4.19 14.32
N TYR A 346 -9.17 3.74 15.40
CA TYR A 346 -9.86 4.64 16.32
C TYR A 346 -8.86 5.04 17.40
N LEU A 347 -8.53 6.33 17.43
CA LEU A 347 -7.44 6.89 18.23
C LEU A 347 -7.92 7.45 19.58
N GLY A 348 -9.22 7.49 19.83
CA GLY A 348 -9.78 8.12 21.03
C GLY A 348 -9.45 9.61 21.08
N THR A 349 -9.12 10.11 22.27
CA THR A 349 -8.69 11.51 22.49
C THR A 349 -7.18 11.66 22.64
N ALA A 350 -6.39 10.58 22.64
CA ALA A 350 -4.97 10.62 23.01
C ALA A 350 -4.15 11.64 22.19
N PHE A 351 -4.38 11.71 20.88
CA PHE A 351 -3.76 12.70 20.01
C PHE A 351 -4.33 14.11 20.21
N ALA A 352 -5.63 14.23 20.49
CA ALA A 352 -6.25 15.51 20.82
C ALA A 352 -5.62 16.11 22.09
N ASP A 353 -5.43 15.28 23.11
CA ASP A 353 -4.83 15.67 24.39
C ASP A 353 -3.35 16.08 24.22
N ALA A 354 -2.56 15.30 23.46
CA ALA A 354 -1.15 15.59 23.21
C ALA A 354 -0.92 16.89 22.41
N PHE A 355 -1.85 17.23 21.51
CA PHE A 355 -1.74 18.39 20.60
C PHE A 355 -2.65 19.57 20.96
N ASP A 356 -3.39 19.50 22.07
CA ASP A 356 -4.38 20.49 22.52
C ASP A 356 -5.44 20.80 21.44
N VAL A 357 -5.98 19.74 20.83
CA VAL A 357 -7.04 19.84 19.80
C VAL A 357 -8.40 19.71 20.48
N THR A 358 -9.00 20.86 20.78
CA THR A 358 -10.32 20.95 21.41
C THR A 358 -11.26 21.80 20.57
N TYR A 359 -12.55 21.65 20.79
CA TYR A 359 -13.60 22.45 20.15
C TYR A 359 -14.57 23.00 21.19
N GLN A 360 -15.22 24.12 20.87
CA GLN A 360 -16.33 24.63 21.65
C GLN A 360 -17.64 23.90 21.26
N ASP A 361 -18.24 23.20 22.20
CA ASP A 361 -19.51 22.51 22.01
C ASP A 361 -20.71 23.49 21.96
N GLU A 362 -21.93 22.97 21.81
CA GLU A 362 -23.15 23.79 21.74
C GLU A 362 -23.45 24.55 23.04
N THR A 363 -22.93 24.07 24.17
CA THR A 363 -23.09 24.71 25.50
C THR A 363 -22.04 25.79 25.75
N GLY A 364 -20.99 25.82 24.93
CA GLY A 364 -19.89 26.75 25.04
C GLY A 364 -18.68 26.21 25.79
N GLU A 365 -18.69 24.94 26.22
CA GLU A 365 -17.59 24.28 26.90
C GLU A 365 -16.54 23.75 25.90
N ARG A 366 -15.27 23.67 26.34
CA ARG A 366 -14.20 23.10 25.51
C ARG A 366 -14.12 21.60 25.72
N GLN A 367 -14.30 20.83 24.66
CA GLN A 367 -14.19 19.38 24.64
C GLN A 367 -13.02 18.93 23.74
N PRO A 368 -12.29 17.85 24.08
CA PRO A 368 -11.35 17.25 23.15
C PRO A 368 -12.08 16.63 21.95
N VAL A 369 -11.42 16.59 20.80
CA VAL A 369 -11.95 15.87 19.64
C VAL A 369 -11.67 14.38 19.73
N TYR A 370 -12.53 13.57 19.11
CA TYR A 370 -12.30 12.14 18.90
C TYR A 370 -11.64 11.91 17.55
N ALA A 371 -10.60 11.09 17.55
CA ALA A 371 -9.70 10.95 16.41
C ALA A 371 -9.85 9.59 15.72
N SER A 372 -9.72 9.58 14.39
CA SER A 372 -9.46 8.36 13.63
C SER A 372 -8.46 8.61 12.50
N SER A 373 -7.62 7.61 12.21
CA SER A 373 -6.66 7.66 11.10
C SER A 373 -6.69 6.37 10.29
N TRP A 374 -6.19 6.38 9.05
CA TRP A 374 -6.17 5.21 8.19
C TRP A 374 -5.08 5.33 7.14
N GLY A 375 -4.53 4.20 6.68
CA GLY A 375 -3.49 4.23 5.67
C GLY A 375 -3.30 2.93 4.90
N VAL A 376 -2.84 3.11 3.66
CA VAL A 376 -2.32 2.04 2.78
C VAL A 376 -1.07 2.54 2.07
N SER A 377 -0.26 1.64 1.54
CA SER A 377 0.96 1.98 0.82
C SER A 377 1.13 1.12 -0.43
N THR A 378 2.24 1.35 -1.14
CA THR A 378 2.71 0.46 -2.21
C THR A 378 2.89 -1.00 -1.79
N ARG A 379 2.78 -1.34 -0.50
CA ARG A 379 2.65 -2.72 -0.02
C ARG A 379 1.53 -3.49 -0.72
N LEU A 380 0.45 -2.81 -1.13
CA LEU A 380 -0.60 -3.39 -1.95
C LEU A 380 -0.09 -3.90 -3.31
N MET A 381 0.92 -3.27 -3.91
CA MET A 381 1.56 -3.77 -5.14
C MET A 381 2.35 -5.05 -4.86
N GLY A 382 3.03 -5.14 -3.73
CA GLY A 382 3.71 -6.37 -3.33
C GLY A 382 2.73 -7.52 -3.11
N ALA A 383 1.58 -7.23 -2.47
CA ALA A 383 0.48 -8.17 -2.29
C ALA A 383 -0.07 -8.66 -3.65
N LEU A 384 -0.27 -7.74 -4.59
CA LEU A 384 -0.74 -8.01 -5.94
C LEU A 384 0.21 -8.98 -6.68
N ILE A 385 1.50 -8.65 -6.69
CA ILE A 385 2.53 -9.44 -7.36
C ILE A 385 2.54 -10.86 -6.80
N MET A 386 2.57 -11.01 -5.47
CA MET A 386 2.59 -12.32 -4.83
C MET A 386 1.31 -13.12 -5.05
N THR A 387 0.14 -12.48 -5.00
CA THR A 387 -1.15 -13.19 -5.11
C THR A 387 -1.35 -13.83 -6.49
N HIS A 388 -0.94 -13.13 -7.56
CA HIS A 388 -1.37 -13.47 -8.92
C HIS A 388 -0.25 -13.93 -9.85
N SER A 389 0.97 -13.46 -9.66
CA SER A 389 2.07 -13.76 -10.59
C SER A 389 2.46 -15.24 -10.52
N ASP A 390 3.09 -15.73 -11.59
CA ASP A 390 3.52 -17.11 -11.71
C ASP A 390 4.97 -17.23 -12.18
N ASP A 391 5.42 -18.46 -12.43
CA ASP A 391 6.80 -18.73 -12.86
C ASP A 391 7.05 -18.31 -14.33
N THR A 392 6.05 -17.74 -15.00
CA THR A 392 6.16 -17.15 -16.35
C THR A 392 6.18 -15.63 -16.35
N GLY A 393 5.86 -14.97 -15.24
CA GLY A 393 5.97 -13.52 -15.08
C GLY A 393 4.86 -12.88 -14.25
N LEU A 394 4.74 -11.57 -14.38
CA LEU A 394 3.68 -10.79 -13.76
C LEU A 394 2.31 -11.23 -14.27
N ALA A 395 1.29 -11.17 -13.41
CA ALA A 395 -0.11 -11.29 -13.82
C ALA A 395 -0.91 -10.18 -13.14
N LEU A 396 -1.53 -9.30 -13.95
CA LEU A 396 -2.28 -8.17 -13.46
C LEU A 396 -3.79 -8.41 -13.62
N PRO A 397 -4.61 -8.13 -12.59
CA PRO A 397 -6.04 -7.98 -12.75
C PRO A 397 -6.34 -6.88 -13.76
N PRO A 398 -7.30 -7.08 -14.69
CA PRO A 398 -7.70 -6.08 -15.67
C PRO A 398 -8.01 -4.69 -15.11
N ALA A 399 -8.49 -4.58 -13.87
CA ALA A 399 -8.77 -3.28 -13.25
C ALA A 399 -7.51 -2.42 -13.07
N VAL A 400 -6.35 -3.02 -12.76
CA VAL A 400 -5.07 -2.32 -12.51
C VAL A 400 -4.00 -2.56 -13.57
N ALA A 401 -4.32 -3.25 -14.67
CA ALA A 401 -3.39 -3.46 -15.77
C ALA A 401 -3.25 -2.19 -16.64
N PRO A 402 -2.07 -1.56 -16.77
CA PRO A 402 -1.89 -0.35 -17.60
C PRO A 402 -2.25 -0.60 -19.06
N VAL A 403 -1.93 -1.79 -19.56
CA VAL A 403 -2.38 -2.33 -20.84
C VAL A 403 -3.26 -3.54 -20.52
N GLN A 404 -4.56 -3.45 -20.82
CA GLN A 404 -5.51 -4.55 -20.65
C GLN A 404 -5.46 -5.51 -21.83
N VAL A 405 -5.33 -4.94 -23.03
CA VAL A 405 -5.27 -5.68 -24.29
C VAL A 405 -4.05 -5.26 -25.08
N VAL A 406 -3.24 -6.22 -25.51
CA VAL A 406 -2.21 -5.96 -26.52
C VAL A 406 -2.59 -6.61 -27.84
N LEU A 407 -2.57 -5.83 -28.93
CA LEU A 407 -2.79 -6.31 -30.28
C LEU A 407 -1.43 -6.51 -30.97
N VAL A 408 -1.01 -7.77 -31.15
CA VAL A 408 0.25 -8.12 -31.80
C VAL A 408 0.00 -8.38 -33.29
N VAL A 409 0.58 -7.52 -34.12
CA VAL A 409 0.47 -7.63 -35.58
C VAL A 409 1.47 -8.67 -36.09
N ILE A 410 0.98 -9.68 -36.80
CA ILE A 410 1.82 -10.73 -37.39
C ILE A 410 2.35 -10.22 -38.73
N ALA A 411 3.64 -9.90 -38.75
CA ALA A 411 4.31 -9.34 -39.91
C ALA A 411 4.17 -10.25 -41.14
N THR A 412 3.92 -9.62 -42.28
CA THR A 412 3.86 -10.25 -43.60
C THR A 412 4.93 -9.65 -44.50
N LYS A 413 5.49 -10.47 -45.39
CA LYS A 413 6.47 -10.01 -46.40
C LYS A 413 5.81 -9.33 -47.59
N SER A 414 4.48 -9.43 -47.74
CA SER A 414 3.73 -8.87 -48.85
C SER A 414 3.18 -7.47 -48.49
N PRO A 415 3.53 -6.41 -49.25
CA PRO A 415 2.95 -5.08 -49.07
C PRO A 415 1.43 -5.05 -49.21
N GLU A 416 0.87 -5.87 -50.11
CA GLU A 416 -0.58 -5.99 -50.31
C GLU A 416 -1.28 -6.56 -49.07
N ALA A 417 -0.68 -7.58 -48.46
CA ALA A 417 -1.19 -8.16 -47.23
C ALA A 417 -1.09 -7.19 -46.04
N ALA A 418 -0.05 -6.34 -46.01
CA ALA A 418 0.08 -5.29 -45.00
C ALA A 418 -0.99 -4.19 -45.15
N ALA A 419 -1.34 -3.83 -46.40
CA ALA A 419 -2.38 -2.85 -46.70
C ALA A 419 -3.78 -3.27 -46.24
N VAL A 420 -4.05 -4.56 -46.07
CA VAL A 420 -5.32 -5.09 -45.51
C VAL A 420 -5.31 -5.09 -43.97
N VAL A 421 -4.15 -5.32 -43.36
CA VAL A 421 -4.03 -5.47 -41.90
C VAL A 421 -4.08 -4.13 -41.18
N SER A 422 -3.41 -3.10 -41.70
CA SER A 422 -3.33 -1.79 -41.03
C SER A 422 -4.72 -1.14 -40.81
N PRO A 423 -5.63 -1.05 -41.81
CA PRO A 423 -6.96 -0.50 -41.58
C PRO A 423 -7.79 -1.30 -40.57
N PHE A 424 -7.62 -2.63 -40.54
CA PHE A 424 -8.32 -3.49 -39.59
C PHE A 424 -7.78 -3.32 -38.16
N VAL A 425 -6.46 -3.19 -38.01
CA VAL A 425 -5.81 -2.87 -36.72
C VAL A 425 -6.30 -1.52 -36.19
N ASP A 426 -6.35 -0.50 -37.05
CA ASP A 426 -6.87 0.82 -36.69
C ASP A 426 -8.35 0.77 -36.28
N GLU A 427 -9.18 0.02 -37.02
CA GLU A 427 -10.59 -0.22 -36.68
C GLU A 427 -10.71 -0.85 -35.28
N VAL A 428 -10.05 -1.98 -35.06
CA VAL A 428 -10.12 -2.75 -33.81
C VAL A 428 -9.64 -1.91 -32.63
N THR A 429 -8.49 -1.25 -32.74
CA THR A 429 -7.92 -0.46 -31.66
C THR A 429 -8.75 0.78 -31.36
N SER A 430 -9.27 1.48 -32.39
CA SER A 430 -10.16 2.64 -32.20
C SER A 430 -11.44 2.26 -31.47
N ARG A 431 -12.08 1.16 -31.89
CA ARG A 431 -13.29 0.61 -31.27
C ARG A 431 -13.09 0.27 -29.80
N LEU A 432 -12.02 -0.47 -29.48
CA LEU A 432 -11.70 -0.84 -28.10
C LEU A 432 -11.36 0.36 -27.21
N ARG A 433 -10.58 1.33 -27.73
CA ARG A 433 -10.27 2.57 -27.00
C ARG A 433 -11.53 3.42 -26.75
N ALA A 434 -12.41 3.55 -27.75
CA ALA A 434 -13.69 4.23 -27.60
C ALA A 434 -14.60 3.54 -26.57
N ALA A 435 -14.47 2.23 -26.41
CA ALA A 435 -15.14 1.43 -25.40
C ALA A 435 -14.51 1.50 -23.99
N GLY A 436 -13.43 2.28 -23.81
CA GLY A 436 -12.73 2.46 -22.53
C GLY A 436 -11.67 1.41 -22.23
N VAL A 437 -11.34 0.52 -23.17
CA VAL A 437 -10.31 -0.52 -22.99
C VAL A 437 -8.93 0.08 -23.23
N ARG A 438 -7.99 -0.21 -22.32
CA ARG A 438 -6.59 0.23 -22.45
C ARG A 438 -5.83 -0.69 -23.39
N VAL A 439 -5.67 -0.25 -24.64
CA VAL A 439 -5.10 -1.05 -25.74
C VAL A 439 -3.76 -0.51 -26.23
N GLU A 440 -2.79 -1.41 -26.34
CA GLU A 440 -1.50 -1.19 -26.99
C GLU A 440 -1.38 -2.02 -28.28
N VAL A 441 -0.73 -1.47 -29.31
CA VAL A 441 -0.48 -2.17 -30.57
C VAL A 441 1.01 -2.43 -30.71
N ASP A 442 1.39 -3.69 -30.95
CA ASP A 442 2.78 -4.08 -31.16
C ASP A 442 3.03 -4.45 -32.63
N GLU A 443 3.61 -3.50 -33.35
CA GLU A 443 3.96 -3.61 -34.77
C GLU A 443 5.45 -3.85 -35.02
N ARG A 444 6.23 -4.16 -33.97
CA ARG A 444 7.70 -4.30 -34.06
C ARG A 444 8.09 -5.52 -34.91
N ALA A 445 8.11 -5.36 -36.22
CA ALA A 445 8.32 -6.43 -37.20
C ALA A 445 9.74 -7.03 -37.17
N HIS A 446 10.72 -6.32 -36.61
CA HIS A 446 12.08 -6.83 -36.39
C HIS A 446 12.15 -7.92 -35.31
N LEU A 447 11.12 -8.03 -34.45
CA LEU A 447 11.02 -9.04 -33.42
C LEU A 447 10.11 -10.19 -33.87
N ARG A 448 10.54 -11.43 -33.64
CA ARG A 448 9.71 -12.61 -33.88
C ARG A 448 8.43 -12.53 -33.02
N PRO A 449 7.24 -12.93 -33.52
CA PRO A 449 6.00 -12.90 -32.73
C PRO A 449 6.13 -13.55 -31.35
N GLY A 450 6.78 -14.71 -31.26
CA GLY A 450 7.00 -15.40 -29.97
C GLY A 450 7.78 -14.57 -28.94
N ALA A 451 8.77 -13.78 -29.36
CA ALA A 451 9.51 -12.89 -28.46
C ALA A 451 8.61 -11.75 -27.93
N ARG A 452 7.75 -11.20 -28.79
CA ARG A 452 6.75 -10.19 -28.41
C ARG A 452 5.71 -10.76 -27.47
N TYR A 453 5.18 -11.95 -27.76
CA TYR A 453 4.23 -12.64 -26.87
C TYR A 453 4.82 -12.80 -25.48
N TYR A 454 6.09 -13.23 -25.41
CA TYR A 454 6.79 -13.43 -24.16
C TYR A 454 7.01 -12.15 -23.36
N GLU A 455 7.36 -11.05 -24.04
CA GLU A 455 7.49 -9.73 -23.41
C GLU A 455 6.17 -9.29 -22.76
N TRP A 456 5.05 -9.38 -23.49
CA TRP A 456 3.75 -8.95 -22.98
C TRP A 456 3.18 -9.88 -21.90
N GLU A 457 3.45 -11.18 -21.99
CA GLU A 457 3.12 -12.13 -20.92
C GLU A 457 3.88 -11.81 -19.64
N ARG A 458 5.18 -11.48 -19.73
CA ARG A 458 6.00 -11.09 -18.59
C ARG A 458 5.58 -9.76 -17.97
N LYS A 459 5.13 -8.81 -18.78
CA LYS A 459 4.52 -7.54 -18.34
C LYS A 459 3.10 -7.70 -17.77
N GLY A 460 2.54 -8.91 -17.81
CA GLY A 460 1.26 -9.24 -17.20
C GLY A 460 0.04 -8.67 -17.89
N VAL A 461 0.10 -8.45 -19.21
CA VAL A 461 -1.06 -7.98 -19.99
C VAL A 461 -2.17 -9.05 -19.97
N PRO A 462 -3.38 -8.75 -19.47
CA PRO A 462 -4.44 -9.75 -19.28
C PRO A 462 -4.84 -10.52 -20.55
N LEU A 463 -5.03 -9.80 -21.66
CA LEU A 463 -5.51 -10.36 -22.92
C LEU A 463 -4.59 -9.96 -24.07
N ARG A 464 -4.08 -10.95 -24.81
CA ARG A 464 -3.36 -10.72 -26.06
C ARG A 464 -4.26 -11.06 -27.23
N LEU A 465 -4.36 -10.14 -28.18
CA LEU A 465 -4.96 -10.35 -29.49
C LEU A 465 -3.86 -10.46 -30.53
N GLU A 466 -4.02 -11.37 -31.47
CA GLU A 466 -3.10 -11.63 -32.57
C GLU A 466 -3.85 -11.46 -33.88
N VAL A 467 -3.25 -10.73 -34.82
CA VAL A 467 -3.86 -10.47 -36.13
C VAL A 467 -2.83 -10.63 -37.25
N GLY A 468 -3.11 -11.56 -38.16
CA GLY A 468 -2.42 -11.67 -39.44
C GLY A 468 -3.35 -11.33 -40.63
N PRO A 469 -2.82 -11.41 -41.87
CA PRO A 469 -3.61 -11.12 -43.07
C PRO A 469 -4.86 -12.00 -43.23
N ARG A 470 -4.78 -13.27 -42.81
CA ARG A 470 -5.91 -14.21 -42.86
C ARG A 470 -7.01 -13.82 -41.88
N ASP A 471 -6.63 -13.43 -40.67
CA ASP A 471 -7.56 -13.03 -39.62
C ASP A 471 -8.25 -11.71 -39.98
N ALA A 472 -7.50 -10.73 -40.50
CA ALA A 472 -8.05 -9.47 -40.99
C ALA A 472 -9.04 -9.68 -42.15
N ALA A 473 -8.71 -10.54 -43.12
CA ALA A 473 -9.61 -10.88 -44.23
C ALA A 473 -10.89 -11.61 -43.76
N ALA A 474 -10.78 -12.44 -42.73
CA ALA A 474 -11.91 -13.13 -42.10
C ALA A 474 -12.66 -12.27 -41.08
N ARG A 475 -12.19 -11.06 -40.79
CA ARG A 475 -12.67 -10.18 -39.70
C ARG A 475 -12.71 -10.87 -38.34
N THR A 476 -11.63 -11.58 -38.00
CA THR A 476 -11.44 -12.26 -36.71
C THR A 476 -10.12 -11.83 -36.08
N VAL A 477 -9.95 -12.08 -34.78
CA VAL A 477 -8.66 -12.03 -34.09
C VAL A 477 -8.47 -13.30 -33.27
N MET A 478 -7.21 -13.72 -33.08
CA MET A 478 -6.89 -14.82 -32.19
C MET A 478 -6.54 -14.27 -30.81
N ALA A 479 -7.29 -14.66 -29.79
CA ALA A 479 -7.12 -14.20 -28.42
C ALA A 479 -6.42 -15.24 -27.55
N ALA A 480 -5.61 -14.77 -26.60
CA ALA A 480 -4.95 -15.59 -25.58
C ALA A 480 -4.98 -14.89 -24.23
N ARG A 481 -5.41 -15.61 -23.19
CA ARG A 481 -5.44 -15.12 -21.80
C ARG A 481 -4.07 -15.25 -21.15
N ARG A 482 -3.72 -14.30 -20.27
CA ARG A 482 -2.51 -14.40 -19.43
C ARG A 482 -2.62 -15.46 -18.34
N VAL A 483 -3.80 -15.61 -17.76
CA VAL A 483 -4.12 -16.53 -16.65
C VAL A 483 -5.32 -17.41 -16.98
N GLY A 484 -5.51 -18.50 -16.22
CA GLY A 484 -6.64 -19.43 -16.37
C GLY A 484 -6.24 -20.85 -16.78
N ALA A 485 -7.17 -21.79 -16.62
CA ALA A 485 -6.94 -23.23 -16.86
C ALA A 485 -6.67 -23.58 -18.33
N GLU A 486 -7.27 -22.82 -19.26
CA GLU A 486 -7.02 -22.95 -20.69
C GLU A 486 -6.34 -21.67 -21.19
N ARG A 487 -5.01 -21.64 -21.12
CA ARG A 487 -4.17 -20.66 -21.85
C ARG A 487 -4.23 -20.86 -23.39
N ALA A 488 -5.18 -21.67 -23.86
CA ALA A 488 -5.39 -21.97 -25.25
C ALA A 488 -5.84 -20.71 -26.01
N LYS A 489 -5.44 -20.64 -27.29
CA LYS A 489 -5.91 -19.58 -28.17
C LYS A 489 -7.36 -19.84 -28.56
N PHE A 490 -8.17 -18.79 -28.59
CA PHE A 490 -9.54 -18.85 -29.09
C PHE A 490 -9.79 -17.76 -30.12
N SER A 491 -10.68 -18.01 -31.07
CA SER A 491 -11.02 -17.04 -32.11
C SER A 491 -12.11 -16.09 -31.61
N MET A 492 -11.95 -14.80 -31.87
CA MET A 492 -12.95 -13.76 -31.57
C MET A 492 -13.35 -13.04 -32.87
N PRO A 493 -14.61 -13.17 -33.33
CA PRO A 493 -15.11 -12.41 -34.47
C PRO A 493 -15.19 -10.91 -34.17
N VAL A 494 -14.72 -10.08 -35.10
CA VAL A 494 -14.82 -8.61 -35.03
C VAL A 494 -16.13 -8.17 -35.70
N GLY A 495 -17.23 -8.54 -35.05
CA GLY A 495 -18.61 -8.18 -35.41
C GLY A 495 -19.09 -6.90 -34.71
N ASN A 496 -20.41 -6.71 -34.63
CA ASN A 496 -21.00 -5.48 -34.06
C ASN A 496 -20.81 -5.34 -32.54
N ASP A 497 -20.70 -6.45 -31.80
CA ASP A 497 -20.56 -6.46 -30.31
C ASP A 497 -19.16 -6.92 -29.85
N PHE A 498 -18.14 -6.64 -30.66
CA PHE A 498 -16.78 -7.04 -30.36
C PHE A 498 -16.26 -6.42 -29.05
N GLU A 499 -16.58 -5.15 -28.81
CA GLU A 499 -16.20 -4.38 -27.62
C GLU A 499 -16.89 -4.91 -26.37
N GLY A 500 -18.17 -5.29 -26.46
CA GLY A 500 -18.91 -5.96 -25.38
C GLY A 500 -18.29 -7.29 -25.03
N THR A 501 -17.92 -8.09 -26.05
CA THR A 501 -17.26 -9.38 -25.86
C THR A 501 -15.90 -9.23 -25.18
N VAL A 502 -15.07 -8.27 -25.61
CA VAL A 502 -13.75 -8.02 -24.98
C VAL A 502 -13.90 -7.54 -23.53
N ARG A 503 -14.86 -6.66 -23.23
CA ARG A 503 -15.12 -6.24 -21.84
C ARG A 503 -15.58 -7.41 -20.97
N ALA A 504 -16.53 -8.21 -21.45
CA ALA A 504 -17.00 -9.39 -20.72
C ALA A 504 -15.86 -10.37 -20.44
N GLU A 505 -14.92 -10.52 -21.37
CA GLU A 505 -13.72 -11.34 -21.18
C GLU A 505 -12.78 -10.77 -20.10
N LEU A 506 -12.55 -9.46 -20.09
CA LEU A 506 -11.77 -8.80 -19.04
C LEU A 506 -12.47 -8.89 -17.67
N ASP A 507 -13.79 -8.73 -17.62
CA ASP A 507 -14.57 -8.87 -16.38
C ASP A 507 -14.51 -10.32 -15.85
N ALA A 508 -14.61 -11.31 -16.74
CA ALA A 508 -14.46 -12.72 -16.39
C ALA A 508 -13.05 -13.04 -15.88
N LEU A 509 -12.01 -12.44 -16.46
CA LEU A 509 -10.63 -12.56 -15.96
C LEU A 509 -10.49 -11.96 -14.56
N GLN A 510 -11.02 -10.76 -14.31
CA GLN A 510 -11.00 -10.12 -12.98
C GLN A 510 -11.68 -11.01 -11.93
N ALA A 511 -12.90 -11.48 -12.23
CA ALA A 511 -13.67 -12.35 -11.34
C ALA A 511 -12.96 -13.69 -11.09
N GLY A 512 -12.48 -14.34 -12.15
CA GLY A 512 -11.77 -15.62 -12.06
C GLY A 512 -10.47 -15.53 -11.26
N MET A 513 -9.74 -14.40 -11.33
CA MET A 513 -8.56 -14.16 -10.49
C MET A 513 -8.94 -14.06 -9.01
N LEU A 514 -10.01 -13.34 -8.68
CA LEU A 514 -10.49 -13.19 -7.30
C LEU A 514 -10.99 -14.54 -6.74
N ASP A 515 -11.77 -15.30 -7.52
CA ASP A 515 -12.29 -16.60 -7.10
C ASP A 515 -11.16 -17.62 -6.88
N ALA A 516 -10.17 -17.65 -7.78
CA ALA A 516 -9.00 -18.49 -7.60
C ALA A 516 -8.18 -18.09 -6.36
N ALA A 517 -8.06 -16.78 -6.08
CA ALA A 517 -7.39 -16.29 -4.88
C ALA A 517 -8.17 -16.64 -3.61
N ARG A 518 -9.51 -16.49 -3.61
CA ARG A 518 -10.39 -16.90 -2.49
C ARG A 518 -10.27 -18.38 -2.18
N ALA A 519 -10.28 -19.23 -3.20
CA ALA A 519 -10.10 -20.67 -3.03
C ALA A 519 -8.73 -21.00 -2.40
N ARG A 520 -7.65 -20.34 -2.86
CA ARG A 520 -6.31 -20.50 -2.26
C ARG A 520 -6.28 -20.04 -0.80
N THR A 521 -6.86 -18.89 -0.48
CA THR A 521 -6.91 -18.36 0.88
C THR A 521 -7.72 -19.27 1.81
N ALA A 522 -8.89 -19.75 1.38
CA ALA A 522 -9.71 -20.67 2.15
C ALA A 522 -8.98 -21.98 2.46
N ALA A 523 -8.23 -22.53 1.49
CA ALA A 523 -7.40 -23.72 1.68
C ALA A 523 -6.17 -23.49 2.60
N ARG A 524 -5.91 -22.24 3.01
CA ARG A 524 -4.78 -21.83 3.84
C ARG A 524 -5.22 -21.26 5.20
N ILE A 525 -6.50 -21.35 5.54
CA ILE A 525 -7.01 -21.02 6.87
C ILE A 525 -7.50 -22.32 7.52
N PHE A 526 -6.90 -22.69 8.63
CA PHE A 526 -7.18 -23.95 9.32
C PHE A 526 -7.78 -23.69 10.70
N ASP A 527 -8.80 -24.46 11.07
CA ASP A 527 -9.25 -24.50 12.47
C ASP A 527 -8.28 -25.33 13.31
N VAL A 528 -8.01 -24.84 14.52
CA VAL A 528 -7.17 -25.53 15.51
C VAL A 528 -7.80 -25.45 16.89
N ASP A 529 -7.80 -26.58 17.61
CA ASP A 529 -8.43 -26.71 18.92
C ASP A 529 -7.42 -26.85 20.08
N THR A 530 -6.15 -27.17 19.79
CA THR A 530 -5.12 -27.38 20.82
C THR A 530 -3.85 -26.58 20.57
N TYR A 531 -3.17 -26.17 21.66
CA TYR A 531 -1.89 -25.47 21.57
C TYR A 531 -0.83 -26.29 20.83
N ALA A 532 -0.79 -27.60 21.08
CA ALA A 532 0.16 -28.51 20.43
C ALA A 532 -0.02 -28.54 18.89
N GLU A 533 -1.25 -28.56 18.39
CA GLU A 533 -1.53 -28.47 16.96
C GLU A 533 -1.10 -27.13 16.36
N MET A 534 -1.34 -26.03 17.06
CA MET A 534 -0.97 -24.69 16.60
C MET A 534 0.56 -24.52 16.60
N GLU A 535 1.24 -24.99 17.65
CA GLU A 535 2.71 -24.97 17.75
C GLU A 535 3.33 -25.87 16.68
N ALA A 536 2.79 -27.06 16.45
CA ALA A 536 3.24 -27.93 15.37
C ALA A 536 3.06 -27.23 14.02
N ALA A 537 1.89 -26.65 13.73
CA ALA A 537 1.62 -26.04 12.44
C ALA A 537 2.43 -24.74 12.20
N LEU A 538 2.68 -23.94 13.24
CA LEU A 538 3.51 -22.74 13.17
C LEU A 538 5.01 -23.04 13.20
N GLY A 539 5.44 -24.09 13.91
CA GLY A 539 6.84 -24.37 14.25
C GLY A 539 7.52 -25.45 13.40
N SER A 540 6.80 -26.49 12.97
CA SER A 540 7.42 -27.71 12.40
C SER A 540 7.70 -27.66 10.90
N GLY A 541 7.17 -26.67 10.19
CA GLY A 541 7.26 -26.66 8.72
C GLY A 541 6.49 -27.81 8.08
N ASP A 542 5.42 -28.28 8.72
CA ASP A 542 4.42 -29.16 8.12
C ASP A 542 4.00 -28.58 6.77
N ALA A 543 4.51 -29.17 5.69
CA ALA A 543 4.33 -28.70 4.33
C ALA A 543 2.84 -28.68 3.92
N ASP A 544 2.03 -29.50 4.60
CA ASP A 544 0.61 -29.68 4.32
C ASP A 544 -0.26 -28.63 5.05
N ARG A 545 0.25 -28.00 6.13
CA ARG A 545 -0.48 -27.00 6.94
C ARG A 545 0.24 -25.64 7.02
N VAL A 546 0.67 -25.13 5.88
CA VAL A 546 1.23 -23.78 5.78
C VAL A 546 0.09 -22.77 5.60
N GLY A 547 -0.17 -21.90 6.57
CA GLY A 547 -1.29 -20.95 6.52
C GLY A 547 -1.54 -20.14 7.80
N LEU A 548 -2.77 -19.65 7.95
CA LEU A 548 -3.29 -19.04 9.17
C LEU A 548 -4.15 -20.03 9.96
N PHE A 549 -4.21 -19.83 11.27
CA PHE A 549 -4.87 -20.73 12.21
C PHE A 549 -5.95 -20.02 12.98
N ARG A 550 -7.19 -20.46 12.81
CA ARG A 550 -8.37 -19.94 13.49
C ARG A 550 -8.56 -20.67 14.81
N VAL A 551 -8.54 -19.91 15.90
CA VAL A 551 -8.55 -20.47 17.27
C VAL A 551 -9.52 -19.72 18.15
N ALA A 552 -10.10 -20.42 19.14
CA ALA A 552 -10.81 -19.79 20.24
C ALA A 552 -9.78 -19.17 21.20
N TRP A 553 -9.92 -17.87 21.46
CA TRP A 553 -8.92 -17.06 22.14
C TRP A 553 -9.54 -16.18 23.22
N LYS A 554 -8.80 -15.98 24.30
CA LYS A 554 -9.05 -14.93 25.29
C LYS A 554 -7.89 -13.96 25.17
N CYS A 555 -8.19 -12.67 24.93
CA CYS A 555 -7.24 -11.59 24.67
C CYS A 555 -6.25 -11.36 25.82
N ASP A 556 -5.30 -12.27 26.00
CA ASP A 556 -4.25 -12.23 27.01
C ASP A 556 -2.90 -11.99 26.33
N GLU A 557 -2.31 -10.84 26.59
CA GLU A 557 -1.03 -10.42 26.00
C GLU A 557 0.14 -11.32 26.42
N ALA A 558 0.10 -11.88 27.64
CA ALA A 558 1.18 -12.75 28.12
C ALA A 558 1.22 -14.06 27.32
N ASN A 559 0.04 -14.65 27.07
CA ASN A 559 -0.08 -15.85 26.26
C ASN A 559 0.25 -15.58 24.78
N GLU A 560 -0.17 -14.44 24.24
CA GLU A 560 0.20 -14.04 22.87
C GLU A 560 1.72 -13.91 22.70
N LEU A 561 2.41 -13.31 23.67
CA LEU A 561 3.86 -13.19 23.67
C LEU A 561 4.55 -14.56 23.79
N ALA A 562 4.08 -15.43 24.70
CA ALA A 562 4.63 -16.76 24.86
C ALA A 562 4.54 -17.57 23.54
N ILE A 563 3.40 -17.51 22.84
CA ILE A 563 3.22 -18.13 21.53
C ILE A 563 4.17 -17.52 20.49
N LYS A 564 4.28 -16.19 20.47
CA LYS A 564 5.17 -15.49 19.52
C LYS A 564 6.62 -15.91 19.69
N ASP A 565 7.08 -16.05 20.93
CA ASP A 565 8.45 -16.42 21.22
C ASP A 565 8.72 -17.89 20.87
N ALA A 566 7.79 -18.80 21.18
CA ALA A 566 7.88 -20.23 20.89
C ALA A 566 7.73 -20.55 19.40
N CYS A 567 6.72 -19.99 18.75
CA CYS A 567 6.23 -20.43 17.43
C CYS A 567 6.60 -19.48 16.28
N LYS A 568 7.12 -18.28 16.58
CA LYS A 568 7.38 -17.20 15.61
C LYS A 568 6.13 -16.73 14.83
N GLY A 569 4.94 -17.10 15.28
CA GLY A 569 3.65 -16.60 14.79
C GLY A 569 2.90 -15.87 15.91
N GLY A 570 2.02 -14.95 15.56
CA GLY A 570 1.23 -14.19 16.54
C GLY A 570 -0.19 -13.93 16.05
N VAL A 571 -1.01 -13.28 16.87
CA VAL A 571 -2.36 -12.86 16.46
C VAL A 571 -2.24 -11.89 15.30
N ARG A 572 -2.90 -12.18 14.18
CA ARG A 572 -2.94 -11.31 13.00
C ARG A 572 -4.12 -10.37 13.09
N CYS A 573 -5.30 -10.91 13.41
CA CYS A 573 -6.48 -10.16 13.80
C CYS A 573 -7.50 -11.05 14.52
N TYR A 574 -8.48 -10.43 15.14
CA TYR A 574 -9.78 -11.00 15.48
C TYR A 574 -10.72 -10.70 14.30
N PRO A 575 -11.06 -11.69 13.45
CA PRO A 575 -11.90 -11.45 12.27
C PRO A 575 -13.24 -10.84 12.67
N ARG A 576 -13.77 -9.91 11.88
CA ARG A 576 -15.10 -9.35 12.12
C ARG A 576 -16.17 -10.42 12.11
N ASP A 577 -16.08 -11.34 11.15
CA ASP A 577 -17.04 -12.42 10.97
C ASP A 577 -16.65 -13.68 11.77
N GLY A 578 -17.67 -14.43 12.20
CA GLY A 578 -17.46 -15.71 12.88
C GLY A 578 -17.13 -15.63 14.37
N GLN A 579 -17.12 -14.44 14.98
CA GLN A 579 -16.86 -14.26 16.42
C GLN A 579 -17.82 -15.04 17.33
N ALA A 580 -19.07 -15.25 16.89
CA ALA A 580 -20.06 -16.04 17.62
C ALA A 580 -19.58 -17.48 17.92
N ALA A 581 -18.67 -18.02 17.10
CA ALA A 581 -18.09 -19.35 17.32
C ALA A 581 -17.18 -19.45 18.56
N ALA A 582 -16.82 -18.33 19.20
CA ALA A 582 -16.08 -18.34 20.47
C ALA A 582 -16.95 -18.79 21.65
N ALA A 583 -18.26 -18.60 21.58
CA ALA A 583 -19.17 -18.89 22.68
C ALA A 583 -19.10 -20.37 23.11
N GLY A 584 -18.88 -20.59 24.41
CA GLY A 584 -18.77 -21.93 25.00
C GLY A 584 -17.44 -22.66 24.76
N ARG A 585 -16.51 -22.08 23.97
CA ARG A 585 -15.16 -22.64 23.76
C ARG A 585 -14.18 -22.14 24.82
N LYS A 586 -13.12 -22.90 25.02
CA LYS A 586 -12.00 -22.53 25.88
C LYS A 586 -10.90 -21.87 25.05
N CYS A 587 -10.24 -20.89 25.65
CA CYS A 587 -9.05 -20.23 25.14
C CYS A 587 -7.93 -21.27 24.98
N LEU A 588 -7.36 -21.32 23.77
CA LEU A 588 -6.25 -22.20 23.45
C LEU A 588 -4.98 -21.91 24.26
N GLY A 589 -4.76 -20.66 24.69
CA GLY A 589 -3.58 -20.25 25.45
C GLY A 589 -3.61 -20.56 26.95
N GLY A 590 -4.79 -20.81 27.54
CA GLY A 590 -4.91 -20.93 29.01
C GLY A 590 -6.11 -21.72 29.55
N GLY A 591 -6.98 -22.27 28.69
CA GLY A 591 -8.12 -23.11 29.08
C GLY A 591 -9.32 -22.37 29.70
N GLU A 592 -9.19 -21.06 29.94
CA GLU A 592 -10.28 -20.18 30.38
C GLU A 592 -11.35 -19.98 29.29
N PRO A 593 -12.55 -19.42 29.57
CA PRO A 593 -13.52 -19.12 28.53
C PRO A 593 -12.95 -18.18 27.45
N ALA A 594 -13.13 -18.55 26.18
CA ALA A 594 -12.73 -17.71 25.06
C ALA A 594 -13.65 -16.49 24.91
N THR A 595 -13.08 -15.36 24.53
CA THR A 595 -13.83 -14.12 24.26
C THR A 595 -13.90 -13.82 22.77
N HIS A 596 -12.97 -14.36 21.97
CA HIS A 596 -12.85 -14.07 20.55
C HIS A 596 -12.49 -15.32 19.77
N ILE A 597 -12.74 -15.27 18.47
CA ILE A 597 -12.02 -16.07 17.48
C ILE A 597 -10.83 -15.24 16.97
N ALA A 598 -9.64 -15.82 16.98
CA ALA A 598 -8.41 -15.19 16.52
C ALA A 598 -7.84 -15.92 15.31
N LEU A 599 -7.25 -15.18 14.37
CA LEU A 599 -6.36 -15.74 13.34
C LEU A 599 -4.91 -15.57 13.79
N PHE A 600 -4.22 -16.68 13.99
CA PHE A 600 -2.79 -16.74 14.24
C PHE A 600 -2.03 -17.06 12.95
N GLY A 601 -0.81 -16.56 12.85
CA GLY A 601 0.04 -16.87 11.70
C GLY A 601 1.39 -16.16 11.75
N ARG A 602 2.26 -16.58 10.83
CA ARG A 602 3.46 -15.82 10.48
C ARG A 602 3.06 -14.63 9.60
N ALA A 603 3.86 -13.57 9.63
CA ALA A 603 3.61 -12.37 8.85
C ALA A 603 4.89 -11.81 8.22
N PHE A 604 4.71 -10.97 7.20
CA PHE A 604 5.78 -10.28 6.46
C PHE A 604 6.35 -9.06 7.18
#